data_AF-A0A6L9FJ29-F1
#
_entry.id   AF-A0A6L9FJ29-F1
#
_cell.length_a   1.000
_cell.length_b   1.000
_cell.length_c   1.000
_cell.angle_alpha   90.00
_cell.angle_beta   90.00
_cell.angle_gamma   90.00
#
_symmetry.space_group_name_H-M   'P 1'
#
loop_
_entity.id
_entity.type
_entity.pdbx_description
1 polymer ?
#
loop_
_entity_poly.entity_id
_entity_poly.type
_entity_poly.pdbx_seq_one_letter_code
_entity_poly.pdbx_strand_id
1 'polypeptide(L)'
;MGVTINANGLSVVHKGSGGEANATLPDVCLTTVGNSVVPIPYGNNAKSADLADGSTTVAADGGNSIAIKGSKFAKSTGDAGGDKKGVASGTIESEAEFISASPTVKIEGKGVCRLSDQMTMNKANTMCLGGAQNPSVTVTEDQEGTYTVDLFLSYSDGDPVQGATYKLTDQDGGVFEGKLDNSGKATVSGVAPGEFSVEYGEDSREFTPNEPTQTNPNFNPNANAQLIIEEAKRGEVGFWENAWKRMSGAASWIWGVILGDFNDDASVEQIIANTALTMIPVVDQVADVRDLSANVMTLLSEEERDKPENWLALSLTLIGCIPTFGSAVKGTCKVALKGGKATSKDSLLAVLRGLGKGDPEKFLRTLDWMDYAKQASDIISDVLKPCIEVATELASYANRMGADELGAYFLKLADEVKIIDKMVPDKLKEAMGEFDELFARILGKSEKTYPAKTKHNTGTSSQAGKSEDKTNEEKTKKAGRCEICNRELGKAKNQCVGHKIIKG
;
A
#
# COMPACT_ATOMS: atom_id res chain seq x y z
N MET A 1 30.92 -40.28 23.24
CA MET A 1 30.29 -40.33 21.90
C MET A 1 31.17 -39.52 20.96
N GLY A 2 30.86 -39.45 19.65
CA GLY A 2 31.46 -38.41 18.81
C GLY A 2 30.99 -37.03 19.27
N VAL A 3 31.79 -36.00 19.00
CA VAL A 3 31.32 -34.60 18.98
C VAL A 3 30.88 -34.35 17.55
N THR A 4 29.66 -33.86 17.32
CA THR A 4 29.14 -33.63 15.95
C THR A 4 28.90 -32.17 15.62
N ILE A 5 28.92 -31.29 16.62
CA ILE A 5 28.63 -29.86 16.46
C ILE A 5 29.87 -28.97 16.67
N ASN A 6 29.98 -27.93 15.85
CA ASN A 6 30.97 -26.87 16.01
C ASN A 6 30.29 -25.48 16.04
N ALA A 7 31.03 -24.48 16.50
CA ALA A 7 30.63 -23.08 16.51
C ALA A 7 31.84 -22.22 16.12
N ASN A 8 31.73 -21.44 15.05
CA ASN A 8 32.84 -20.69 14.47
C ASN A 8 34.06 -21.58 14.10
N GLY A 9 33.82 -22.79 13.57
CA GLY A 9 34.87 -23.75 13.21
C GLY A 9 35.55 -24.46 14.39
N LEU A 10 35.14 -24.19 15.63
CA LEU A 10 35.67 -24.81 16.85
C LEU A 10 34.62 -25.74 17.46
N SER A 11 34.99 -26.98 17.79
CA SER A 11 34.01 -27.96 18.30
C SER A 11 33.41 -27.53 19.63
N VAL A 12 32.10 -27.70 19.79
CA VAL A 12 31.38 -27.28 21.00
C VAL A 12 31.70 -28.23 22.15
N VAL A 13 31.90 -27.69 23.36
CA VAL A 13 32.09 -28.50 24.57
C VAL A 13 30.72 -28.82 25.17
N HIS A 14 30.48 -30.09 25.45
CA HIS A 14 29.27 -30.59 26.10
C HIS A 14 29.64 -31.75 27.02
N LYS A 15 28.75 -32.13 27.94
CA LYS A 15 29.06 -33.09 29.03
C LYS A 15 29.62 -34.44 28.55
N GLY A 16 29.25 -34.86 27.35
CA GLY A 16 29.69 -36.13 26.73
C GLY A 16 30.81 -35.99 25.70
N SER A 17 31.42 -34.80 25.54
CA SER A 17 32.36 -34.49 24.45
C SER A 17 33.74 -35.11 24.63
N GLY A 18 34.11 -35.47 25.86
CA GLY A 18 35.44 -35.95 26.19
C GLY A 18 36.51 -34.85 26.21
N GLY A 19 36.10 -33.57 26.20
CA GLY A 19 37.02 -32.46 26.35
C GLY A 19 37.65 -32.37 27.74
N GLU A 20 38.88 -31.84 27.78
CA GLU A 20 39.73 -31.70 28.98
C GLU A 20 40.41 -30.33 28.99
N ALA A 21 40.44 -29.68 30.15
CA ALA A 21 41.24 -28.49 30.40
C ALA A 21 42.48 -28.87 31.21
N ASN A 22 43.66 -28.47 30.73
CA ASN A 22 44.95 -28.71 31.38
C ASN A 22 45.59 -27.37 31.76
N ALA A 23 46.02 -27.22 33.00
CA ALA A 23 46.65 -25.99 33.48
C ALA A 23 47.93 -25.70 32.69
N THR A 24 47.98 -24.52 32.07
CA THR A 24 49.16 -24.03 31.34
C THR A 24 50.01 -23.11 32.18
N LEU A 25 49.47 -22.61 33.29
CA LEU A 25 50.22 -21.92 34.34
C LEU A 25 50.48 -22.89 35.52
N PRO A 26 51.55 -22.69 36.31
CA PRO A 26 51.84 -23.56 37.46
C PRO A 26 50.76 -23.44 38.54
N ASP A 27 50.20 -24.57 39.00
CA ASP A 27 49.21 -24.57 40.09
C ASP A 27 49.90 -24.54 41.45
N VAL A 28 50.29 -23.35 41.89
CA VAL A 28 51.11 -23.21 43.10
C VAL A 28 50.26 -23.40 44.35
N CYS A 29 50.51 -24.50 45.07
CA CYS A 29 49.88 -24.82 46.35
C CYS A 29 50.91 -24.81 47.48
N LEU A 30 50.48 -24.40 48.67
CA LEU A 30 51.27 -24.52 49.89
C LEU A 30 51.31 -25.99 50.32
N THR A 31 52.52 -26.49 50.58
CA THR A 31 52.80 -27.90 50.85
C THR A 31 53.74 -28.04 52.04
N THR A 32 53.42 -28.95 52.95
CA THR A 32 54.26 -29.31 54.09
C THR A 32 55.43 -30.20 53.63
N VAL A 33 56.66 -29.68 53.75
CA VAL A 33 57.91 -30.39 53.45
C VAL A 33 58.77 -30.41 54.71
N GLY A 34 58.79 -31.55 55.40
CA GLY A 34 59.41 -31.66 56.72
C GLY A 34 58.72 -30.74 57.73
N ASN A 35 59.49 -29.82 58.32
CA ASN A 35 58.98 -28.85 59.30
C ASN A 35 58.52 -27.51 58.68
N SER A 36 58.59 -27.36 57.35
CA SER A 36 58.31 -26.10 56.65
C SER A 36 57.07 -26.23 55.76
N VAL A 37 56.34 -25.13 55.57
CA VAL A 37 55.32 -25.00 54.52
C VAL A 37 55.91 -24.17 53.39
N VAL A 38 55.95 -24.72 52.18
CA VAL A 38 56.56 -24.08 51.00
C VAL A 38 55.61 -24.12 49.79
N PRO A 39 55.65 -23.11 48.90
CA PRO A 39 54.88 -23.12 47.66
C PRO A 39 55.48 -24.11 46.65
N ILE A 40 54.69 -25.08 46.19
CA ILE A 40 55.07 -26.08 45.17
C ILE A 40 54.08 -26.01 44.00
N PRO A 41 54.56 -25.97 42.74
CA PRO A 41 53.70 -26.04 41.58
C PRO A 41 53.22 -27.48 41.32
N TYR A 42 51.91 -27.64 41.16
CA TYR A 42 51.27 -28.87 40.73
C TYR A 42 50.79 -28.77 39.27
N GLY A 43 50.55 -29.92 38.64
CA GLY A 43 49.75 -29.99 37.42
C GLY A 43 48.27 -30.06 37.80
N ASN A 44 47.38 -29.50 36.96
CA ASN A 44 45.94 -29.57 37.19
C ASN A 44 45.19 -29.92 35.89
N ASN A 45 44.22 -30.84 35.98
CA ASN A 45 43.37 -31.31 34.88
C ASN A 45 41.88 -31.30 35.32
N ALA A 46 40.99 -30.82 34.45
CA ALA A 46 39.54 -30.85 34.66
C ALA A 46 38.83 -31.38 33.40
N LYS A 47 37.68 -32.04 33.56
CA LYS A 47 37.03 -32.79 32.46
C LYS A 47 35.59 -32.35 32.21
N SER A 48 35.22 -32.34 30.92
CA SER A 48 33.85 -32.06 30.45
C SER A 48 32.79 -33.00 31.03
N ALA A 49 33.16 -34.22 31.44
CA ALA A 49 32.26 -35.14 32.15
C ALA A 49 31.68 -34.54 33.44
N ASP A 50 32.41 -33.62 34.09
CA ASP A 50 32.01 -32.92 35.31
C ASP A 50 31.32 -31.57 35.02
N LEU A 51 30.86 -31.33 33.78
CA LEU A 51 30.16 -30.10 33.41
C LEU A 51 28.93 -29.84 34.30
N ALA A 52 28.94 -28.66 34.91
CA ALA A 52 27.90 -28.05 35.69
C ALA A 52 27.57 -26.65 35.15
N ASP A 53 26.38 -26.15 35.47
CA ASP A 53 25.85 -24.85 35.02
C ASP A 53 25.87 -24.68 33.48
N GLY A 54 25.68 -25.79 32.75
CA GLY A 54 25.47 -25.85 31.30
C GLY A 54 24.02 -25.54 30.88
N SER A 55 23.72 -25.73 29.60
CA SER A 55 22.38 -25.57 29.04
C SER A 55 21.36 -26.55 29.64
N THR A 56 20.10 -26.12 29.66
CA THR A 56 18.98 -26.83 30.30
C THR A 56 17.87 -27.23 29.32
N THR A 57 17.69 -26.45 28.25
CA THR A 57 16.66 -26.61 27.21
C THR A 57 17.20 -27.14 25.89
N VAL A 58 18.51 -26.99 25.66
CA VAL A 58 19.21 -27.46 24.45
C VAL A 58 20.24 -28.51 24.87
N ALA A 59 20.35 -29.59 24.10
CA ALA A 59 21.28 -30.68 24.34
C ALA A 59 21.95 -31.15 23.04
N ALA A 60 23.16 -31.69 23.15
CA ALA A 60 23.96 -32.20 22.03
C ALA A 60 24.29 -33.69 22.20
N ASP A 61 24.61 -34.37 21.10
CA ASP A 61 25.30 -35.66 21.06
C ASP A 61 24.82 -36.66 22.14
N GLY A 62 23.58 -37.14 21.98
CA GLY A 62 22.96 -38.10 22.90
C GLY A 62 22.37 -37.48 24.19
N GLY A 63 21.91 -36.23 24.14
CA GLY A 63 21.19 -35.58 25.25
C GLY A 63 22.09 -34.93 26.30
N ASN A 64 23.35 -34.63 25.96
CA ASN A 64 24.29 -33.97 26.86
C ASN A 64 24.06 -32.46 26.94
N SER A 65 24.07 -31.92 28.16
CA SER A 65 24.11 -30.47 28.41
C SER A 65 25.36 -29.84 27.78
N ILE A 66 25.20 -28.64 27.21
CA ILE A 66 26.21 -27.91 26.44
C ILE A 66 26.83 -26.83 27.33
N ALA A 67 28.15 -26.63 27.24
CA ALA A 67 28.85 -25.59 27.98
C ALA A 67 28.54 -24.21 27.36
N ILE A 68 28.12 -23.27 28.19
CA ILE A 68 27.79 -21.89 27.82
C ILE A 68 28.50 -20.93 28.78
N LYS A 69 28.57 -19.63 28.46
CA LYS A 69 29.32 -18.67 29.29
C LYS A 69 28.84 -18.68 30.75
N GLY A 70 29.76 -18.96 31.68
CA GLY A 70 29.49 -19.17 33.11
C GLY A 70 29.28 -20.63 33.53
N SER A 71 29.39 -21.59 32.61
CA SER A 71 29.53 -23.01 32.94
C SER A 71 30.92 -23.32 33.50
N LYS A 72 31.01 -24.42 34.25
CA LYS A 72 32.26 -24.91 34.86
C LYS A 72 32.33 -26.43 34.84
N PHE A 73 33.54 -26.98 34.88
CA PHE A 73 33.74 -28.36 35.30
C PHE A 73 33.82 -28.36 36.83
N ALA A 74 32.92 -29.10 37.47
CA ALA A 74 32.67 -29.01 38.92
C ALA A 74 33.86 -29.48 39.78
N LYS A 75 34.80 -30.23 39.19
CA LYS A 75 36.01 -30.71 39.84
C LYS A 75 37.22 -30.58 38.90
N SER A 76 38.38 -30.27 39.48
CA SER A 76 39.69 -30.43 38.86
C SER A 76 40.56 -31.36 39.71
N THR A 77 41.70 -31.85 39.20
CA THR A 77 42.53 -32.87 39.86
C THR A 77 44.01 -32.70 39.54
N GLY A 78 44.88 -33.16 40.46
CA GLY A 78 46.35 -33.17 40.28
C GLY A 78 47.13 -32.38 41.35
N ASP A 79 46.45 -31.50 42.08
CA ASP A 79 46.98 -30.61 43.11
C ASP A 79 46.75 -31.10 44.55
N ALA A 80 46.18 -32.30 44.73
CA ALA A 80 45.87 -32.91 46.02
C ALA A 80 47.07 -33.07 46.98
N GLY A 81 48.31 -32.97 46.48
CA GLY A 81 49.52 -32.95 47.31
C GLY A 81 49.74 -31.64 48.08
N GLY A 82 49.08 -30.55 47.68
CA GLY A 82 49.11 -29.26 48.35
C GLY A 82 48.26 -29.25 49.63
N ASP A 83 48.74 -29.88 50.70
CA ASP A 83 47.98 -30.08 51.95
C ASP A 83 47.59 -28.77 52.67
N LYS A 84 48.26 -27.65 52.35
CA LYS A 84 47.91 -26.29 52.81
C LYS A 84 47.23 -25.43 51.73
N LYS A 85 46.84 -26.05 50.61
CA LYS A 85 45.99 -25.55 49.52
C LYS A 85 46.62 -24.49 48.61
N GLY A 86 45.92 -24.17 47.53
CA GLY A 86 46.30 -23.16 46.54
C GLY A 86 46.61 -21.81 47.16
N VAL A 87 47.74 -21.20 46.77
CA VAL A 87 48.24 -19.92 47.30
C VAL A 87 47.26 -18.77 47.07
N ALA A 88 46.56 -18.76 45.93
CA ALA A 88 45.60 -17.72 45.57
C ALA A 88 44.15 -18.12 45.87
N SER A 89 43.76 -19.38 45.64
CA SER A 89 42.37 -19.83 45.79
C SER A 89 41.98 -20.25 47.21
N GLY A 90 42.95 -20.70 48.02
CA GLY A 90 42.68 -21.38 49.28
C GLY A 90 41.94 -22.73 49.12
N THR A 91 42.04 -23.36 47.95
CA THR A 91 41.39 -24.64 47.62
C THR A 91 42.35 -25.68 47.05
N ILE A 92 41.91 -26.93 47.00
CA ILE A 92 42.48 -27.98 46.14
C ILE A 92 41.38 -28.65 45.34
N GLU A 93 41.72 -29.23 44.18
CA GLU A 93 40.82 -30.04 43.34
C GLU A 93 39.46 -29.38 43.03
N SER A 94 39.39 -28.04 43.01
CA SER A 94 38.14 -27.28 42.91
C SER A 94 37.78 -26.89 41.47
N GLU A 95 36.68 -26.17 41.27
CA GLU A 95 36.09 -25.97 39.95
C GLU A 95 37.02 -25.29 38.92
N ALA A 96 36.77 -25.59 37.65
CA ALA A 96 37.37 -24.93 36.49
C ALA A 96 36.28 -24.22 35.68
N GLU A 97 36.28 -22.90 35.62
CA GLU A 97 35.22 -22.08 34.99
C GLU A 97 35.69 -21.46 33.66
N PHE A 98 34.81 -21.46 32.65
CA PHE A 98 35.08 -20.85 31.34
C PHE A 98 35.18 -19.32 31.40
N ILE A 99 36.32 -18.79 30.95
CA ILE A 99 36.62 -17.36 30.81
C ILE A 99 36.05 -16.82 29.48
N SER A 100 36.30 -17.55 28.38
CA SER A 100 35.85 -17.19 27.03
C SER A 100 34.74 -18.11 26.51
N ALA A 101 34.05 -17.63 25.49
CA ALA A 101 32.97 -18.32 24.78
C ALA A 101 32.78 -17.65 23.41
N SER A 102 31.99 -18.26 22.53
CA SER A 102 31.64 -17.67 21.24
C SER A 102 31.01 -16.27 21.37
N PRO A 103 31.44 -15.29 20.56
CA PRO A 103 30.83 -13.96 20.53
C PRO A 103 29.50 -13.93 19.75
N THR A 104 29.32 -14.83 18.78
CA THR A 104 28.19 -14.82 17.83
C THR A 104 27.23 -15.99 17.99
N VAL A 105 27.72 -17.20 18.27
CA VAL A 105 26.89 -18.39 18.47
C VAL A 105 26.44 -18.46 19.92
N LYS A 106 25.12 -18.39 20.15
CA LYS A 106 24.53 -18.33 21.48
C LYS A 106 23.51 -19.45 21.68
N ILE A 107 23.56 -20.06 22.86
CA ILE A 107 22.55 -21.01 23.38
C ILE A 107 22.02 -20.40 24.67
N GLU A 108 20.69 -20.38 24.85
CA GLU A 108 20.02 -19.76 26.01
C GLU A 108 20.45 -18.29 26.22
N GLY A 109 20.70 -17.57 25.12
CA GLY A 109 21.17 -16.18 25.11
C GLY A 109 22.65 -15.97 25.51
N LYS A 110 23.35 -17.03 25.93
CA LYS A 110 24.77 -17.00 26.34
C LYS A 110 25.67 -17.57 25.25
N GLY A 111 26.89 -17.04 25.11
CA GLY A 111 27.87 -17.57 24.16
C GLY A 111 28.23 -19.03 24.48
N VAL A 112 28.36 -19.86 23.44
CA VAL A 112 28.72 -21.28 23.58
C VAL A 112 30.22 -21.45 23.83
N CYS A 113 30.61 -22.31 24.77
CA CYS A 113 32.01 -22.64 25.06
C CYS A 113 32.51 -23.78 24.17
N ARG A 114 33.72 -23.63 23.62
CA ARG A 114 34.25 -24.44 22.53
C ARG A 114 35.68 -24.92 22.82
N LEU A 115 36.20 -25.76 21.93
CA LEU A 115 37.63 -26.00 21.76
C LEU A 115 38.40 -24.66 21.81
N SER A 116 39.51 -24.63 22.56
CA SER A 116 40.38 -23.47 22.80
C SER A 116 39.78 -22.31 23.62
N ASP A 117 38.53 -22.37 24.06
CA ASP A 117 38.03 -21.37 25.01
C ASP A 117 38.72 -21.53 26.39
N GLN A 118 39.21 -20.41 26.93
CA GLN A 118 40.08 -20.38 28.11
C GLN A 118 39.32 -20.69 29.40
N MET A 119 39.99 -21.29 30.38
CA MET A 119 39.40 -21.64 31.68
C MET A 119 40.28 -21.24 32.86
N THR A 120 39.65 -20.82 33.96
CA THR A 120 40.26 -20.87 35.30
C THR A 120 40.30 -22.33 35.77
N MET A 121 41.17 -22.67 36.72
CA MET A 121 41.20 -24.01 37.33
C MET A 121 41.54 -23.92 38.82
N ASN A 122 41.10 -24.91 39.61
CA ASN A 122 41.19 -24.92 41.07
C ASN A 122 40.73 -23.57 41.67
N LYS A 123 39.52 -23.13 41.27
CA LYS A 123 38.94 -21.84 41.67
C LYS A 123 39.89 -20.65 41.43
N ALA A 124 40.41 -20.60 40.21
CA ALA A 124 41.38 -19.60 39.73
C ALA A 124 42.73 -19.54 40.48
N ASN A 125 43.16 -20.64 41.12
CA ASN A 125 44.57 -20.75 41.57
C ASN A 125 45.53 -20.84 40.37
N THR A 126 45.06 -21.43 39.27
CA THR A 126 45.76 -21.49 37.99
C THR A 126 44.80 -21.29 36.81
N MET A 127 45.32 -21.30 35.59
CA MET A 127 44.55 -21.12 34.35
C MET A 127 45.01 -22.07 33.24
N CYS A 128 44.03 -22.49 32.44
CA CYS A 128 44.19 -23.12 31.14
C CYS A 128 44.10 -22.02 30.05
N LEU A 129 45.22 -21.35 29.76
CA LEU A 129 45.30 -20.30 28.74
C LEU A 129 45.36 -20.85 27.31
N GLY A 130 45.77 -22.10 27.14
CA GLY A 130 45.61 -22.86 25.89
C GLY A 130 44.16 -23.32 25.63
N GLY A 131 43.28 -23.12 26.60
CA GLY A 131 41.85 -23.43 26.54
C GLY A 131 41.49 -24.90 26.59
N ALA A 132 40.20 -25.16 26.79
CA ALA A 132 39.64 -26.49 26.82
C ALA A 132 39.97 -27.24 25.52
N GLN A 133 40.67 -28.36 25.64
CA GLN A 133 40.88 -29.28 24.54
C GLN A 133 39.63 -30.12 24.36
N ASN A 134 39.27 -30.43 23.13
CA ASN A 134 38.05 -31.14 22.76
C ASN A 134 38.33 -31.87 21.43
N PRO A 135 37.73 -33.03 21.14
CA PRO A 135 37.84 -33.64 19.82
C PRO A 135 37.49 -32.62 18.73
N SER A 136 38.35 -32.47 17.72
CA SER A 136 38.11 -31.53 16.63
C SER A 136 36.96 -32.02 15.76
N VAL A 137 36.10 -31.09 15.35
CA VAL A 137 34.99 -31.35 14.43
C VAL A 137 35.07 -30.36 13.28
N THR A 138 35.75 -30.78 12.22
CA THR A 138 35.63 -30.14 10.93
C THR A 138 34.32 -30.58 10.31
N VAL A 139 33.23 -29.89 10.66
CA VAL A 139 32.11 -29.77 9.74
C VAL A 139 32.67 -28.92 8.60
N THR A 140 32.89 -29.51 7.43
CA THR A 140 32.93 -28.71 6.21
C THR A 140 31.65 -27.91 6.18
N GLU A 141 31.70 -26.65 5.77
CA GLU A 141 30.50 -26.01 5.23
C GLU A 141 30.14 -26.82 3.96
N ASP A 142 29.36 -27.89 4.18
CA ASP A 142 28.60 -28.54 3.12
C ASP A 142 27.78 -27.41 2.53
N GLN A 143 28.16 -27.01 1.30
CA GLN A 143 27.68 -25.80 0.63
C GLN A 143 26.20 -25.61 0.95
N GLU A 144 25.84 -24.57 1.72
CA GLU A 144 24.44 -24.32 2.07
C GLU A 144 23.67 -24.28 0.75
N GLY A 145 22.88 -25.33 0.53
CA GLY A 145 22.40 -25.66 -0.81
C GLY A 145 21.57 -24.51 -1.35
N THR A 146 21.64 -24.28 -2.66
CA THR A 146 20.80 -23.25 -3.26
C THR A 146 19.33 -23.50 -2.96
N TYR A 147 18.65 -22.46 -2.50
CA TYR A 147 17.27 -22.52 -2.07
C TYR A 147 16.32 -22.39 -3.26
N THR A 148 15.09 -22.82 -3.04
CA THR A 148 13.96 -22.55 -3.93
C THR A 148 13.01 -21.60 -3.23
N VAL A 149 12.66 -20.50 -3.90
CA VAL A 149 11.78 -19.45 -3.40
C VAL A 149 10.52 -19.41 -4.27
N ASP A 150 9.37 -19.70 -3.67
CA ASP A 150 8.06 -19.53 -4.28
C ASP A 150 7.58 -18.07 -4.13
N LEU A 151 7.43 -17.37 -5.24
CA LEU A 151 6.88 -16.02 -5.33
C LEU A 151 5.36 -16.08 -5.50
N PHE A 152 4.64 -15.18 -4.83
CA PHE A 152 3.22 -14.93 -5.08
C PHE A 152 2.91 -13.44 -4.98
N LEU A 153 2.33 -12.87 -6.05
CA LEU A 153 1.86 -11.48 -6.11
C LEU A 153 0.36 -11.42 -6.36
N SER A 154 -0.34 -10.67 -5.53
CA SER A 154 -1.81 -10.51 -5.59
C SER A 154 -2.26 -9.05 -5.45
N TYR A 155 -3.47 -8.77 -5.93
CA TYR A 155 -4.19 -7.54 -5.62
C TYR A 155 -4.61 -7.50 -4.14
N SER A 156 -5.05 -6.35 -3.64
CA SER A 156 -5.43 -6.19 -2.23
C SER A 156 -6.57 -7.11 -1.79
N ASP A 157 -7.48 -7.45 -2.70
CA ASP A 157 -8.59 -8.40 -2.55
C ASP A 157 -8.17 -9.88 -2.64
N GLY A 158 -6.95 -10.16 -3.11
CA GLY A 158 -6.39 -11.50 -3.24
C GLY A 158 -6.38 -12.07 -4.68
N ASP A 159 -6.90 -11.34 -5.67
CA ASP A 159 -6.82 -11.76 -7.07
C ASP A 159 -5.36 -11.84 -7.55
N PRO A 160 -4.98 -12.81 -8.39
CA PRO A 160 -3.61 -12.94 -8.87
C PRO A 160 -3.22 -11.83 -9.85
N VAL A 161 -1.96 -11.36 -9.76
CA VAL A 161 -1.32 -10.52 -10.79
C VAL A 161 -0.73 -11.41 -11.88
N GLN A 162 -1.28 -11.37 -13.09
CA GLN A 162 -1.00 -12.40 -14.11
C GLN A 162 0.14 -11.98 -15.05
N GLY A 163 1.12 -12.85 -15.29
CA GLY A 163 2.14 -12.63 -16.33
C GLY A 163 3.13 -11.49 -16.07
N ALA A 164 3.09 -10.86 -14.89
CA ALA A 164 4.03 -9.82 -14.50
C ALA A 164 5.46 -10.37 -14.48
N THR A 165 6.42 -9.56 -14.96
CA THR A 165 7.83 -9.91 -14.83
C THR A 165 8.26 -9.88 -13.37
N TYR A 166 9.25 -10.67 -12.99
CA TYR A 166 9.94 -10.51 -11.72
C TYR A 166 11.46 -10.45 -11.92
N LYS A 167 12.13 -9.80 -10.99
CA LYS A 167 13.58 -9.81 -10.81
C LYS A 167 13.90 -10.02 -9.34
N LEU A 168 14.40 -11.20 -9.00
CA LEU A 168 14.92 -11.51 -7.68
C LEU A 168 16.43 -11.26 -7.67
N THR A 169 16.93 -10.59 -6.63
CA THR A 169 18.37 -10.40 -6.38
C THR A 169 18.69 -10.91 -4.97
N ASP A 170 19.59 -11.89 -4.87
CA ASP A 170 20.01 -12.49 -3.60
C ASP A 170 21.15 -11.73 -2.90
N GLN A 171 21.54 -12.20 -1.71
CA GLN A 171 22.55 -11.58 -0.85
C GLN A 171 23.94 -11.52 -1.49
N ASP A 172 24.26 -12.46 -2.38
CA ASP A 172 25.54 -12.53 -3.09
C ASP A 172 25.52 -11.72 -4.41
N GLY A 173 24.38 -11.12 -4.74
CA GLY A 173 24.16 -10.35 -5.98
C GLY A 173 23.75 -11.20 -7.18
N GLY A 174 23.40 -12.47 -6.98
CA GLY A 174 22.81 -13.34 -7.99
C GLY A 174 21.44 -12.82 -8.43
N VAL A 175 21.22 -12.74 -9.76
CA VAL A 175 20.01 -12.17 -10.36
C VAL A 175 19.22 -13.25 -11.10
N PHE A 176 17.92 -13.35 -10.78
CA PHE A 176 16.99 -14.31 -11.36
C PHE A 176 15.78 -13.56 -11.92
N GLU A 177 15.55 -13.68 -13.23
CA GLU A 177 14.48 -12.95 -13.93
C GLU A 177 13.51 -13.93 -14.60
N GLY A 178 12.22 -13.59 -14.63
CA GLY A 178 11.18 -14.43 -15.20
C GLY A 178 9.82 -13.75 -15.24
N LYS A 179 8.75 -14.54 -15.32
CA LYS A 179 7.36 -14.08 -15.24
C LYS A 179 6.53 -14.93 -14.28
N LEU A 180 5.55 -14.30 -13.65
CA LEU A 180 4.50 -14.98 -12.91
C LEU A 180 3.54 -15.70 -13.85
N ASP A 181 2.96 -16.80 -13.38
CA ASP A 181 1.88 -17.52 -14.08
C ASP A 181 0.51 -16.81 -13.94
N ASN A 182 -0.54 -17.44 -14.47
CA ASN A 182 -1.92 -16.92 -14.37
C ASN A 182 -2.50 -16.99 -12.94
N SER A 183 -1.82 -17.69 -12.02
CA SER A 183 -2.13 -17.72 -10.59
C SER A 183 -1.29 -16.71 -9.79
N GLY A 184 -0.53 -15.83 -10.47
CA GLY A 184 0.34 -14.84 -9.85
C GLY A 184 1.56 -15.42 -9.16
N LYS A 185 2.02 -16.61 -9.57
CA LYS A 185 3.08 -17.38 -8.91
C LYS A 185 4.27 -17.62 -9.82
N ALA A 186 5.45 -17.77 -9.21
CA ALA A 186 6.63 -18.34 -9.85
C ALA A 186 7.48 -19.07 -8.82
N THR A 187 8.30 -20.03 -9.26
CA THR A 187 9.25 -20.75 -8.41
C THR A 187 10.66 -20.46 -8.91
N VAL A 188 11.48 -19.86 -8.05
CA VAL A 188 12.87 -19.48 -8.35
C VAL A 188 13.80 -20.44 -7.63
N SER A 189 14.45 -21.34 -8.35
CA SER A 189 15.49 -22.24 -7.81
C SER A 189 16.88 -21.68 -8.08
N GLY A 190 17.84 -21.95 -7.19
CA GLY A 190 19.22 -21.49 -7.35
C GLY A 190 19.63 -20.34 -6.43
N VAL A 191 18.73 -19.88 -5.55
CA VAL A 191 18.92 -18.67 -4.72
C VAL A 191 19.93 -18.92 -3.61
N ALA A 192 20.88 -18.01 -3.38
CA ALA A 192 21.84 -18.12 -2.29
C ALA A 192 21.17 -18.13 -0.88
N PRO A 193 21.81 -18.73 0.15
CA PRO A 193 21.40 -18.54 1.54
C PRO A 193 21.41 -17.05 1.94
N GLY A 194 20.41 -16.63 2.71
CA GLY A 194 20.35 -15.29 3.29
C GLY A 194 19.19 -14.44 2.76
N GLU A 195 19.32 -13.13 2.84
CA GLU A 195 18.28 -12.18 2.41
C GLU A 195 18.21 -12.08 0.88
N PHE A 196 17.01 -11.98 0.33
CA PHE A 196 16.81 -11.58 -1.06
C PHE A 196 15.86 -10.38 -1.17
N SER A 197 15.93 -9.71 -2.31
CA SER A 197 14.98 -8.68 -2.74
C SER A 197 14.27 -9.14 -4.02
N VAL A 198 13.01 -8.74 -4.20
CA VAL A 198 12.26 -8.99 -5.43
C VAL A 198 11.63 -7.69 -5.93
N GLU A 199 11.71 -7.50 -7.25
CA GLU A 199 11.05 -6.43 -7.99
C GLU A 199 10.09 -7.05 -8.99
N TYR A 200 8.91 -6.45 -9.17
CA TYR A 200 7.88 -6.94 -10.07
C TYR A 200 7.56 -5.91 -11.16
N GLY A 201 7.14 -6.38 -12.33
CA GLY A 201 6.48 -5.58 -13.37
C GLY A 201 4.97 -5.47 -13.15
N GLU A 202 4.28 -4.81 -14.08
CA GLU A 202 2.82 -4.72 -14.09
C GLU A 202 2.15 -6.05 -14.50
N ASP A 203 0.87 -6.18 -14.19
CA ASP A 203 0.00 -7.25 -14.71
C ASP A 203 -0.03 -7.22 -16.24
N SER A 204 0.00 -8.38 -16.90
CA SER A 204 0.04 -8.49 -18.36
C SER A 204 -1.34 -8.39 -19.04
N ARG A 205 -2.44 -8.42 -18.28
CA ARG A 205 -3.81 -8.28 -18.80
C ARG A 205 -4.11 -6.85 -19.23
N GLU A 206 -5.05 -6.69 -20.15
CA GLU A 206 -5.66 -5.38 -20.41
C GLU A 206 -6.35 -4.85 -19.15
N PHE A 207 -6.24 -3.54 -18.91
CA PHE A 207 -6.84 -2.91 -17.74
C PHE A 207 -8.37 -3.04 -17.76
N THR A 208 -8.94 -3.44 -16.62
CA THR A 208 -10.37 -3.63 -16.38
C THR A 208 -10.74 -3.04 -15.01
N PRO A 209 -11.66 -2.06 -14.93
CA PRO A 209 -12.10 -1.48 -13.66
C PRO A 209 -12.76 -2.50 -12.70
N ASN A 210 -12.64 -2.23 -11.40
CA ASN A 210 -13.17 -3.09 -10.33
C ASN A 210 -14.69 -2.92 -10.12
N GLU A 211 -15.21 -1.70 -10.23
CA GLU A 211 -16.66 -1.41 -10.18
C GLU A 211 -17.16 -1.32 -11.64
N PRO A 212 -18.11 -2.18 -12.08
CA PRO A 212 -18.65 -2.09 -13.43
C PRO A 212 -19.53 -0.84 -13.58
N THR A 213 -19.52 -0.28 -14.78
CA THR A 213 -20.33 0.89 -15.15
C THR A 213 -21.81 0.69 -14.84
N GLN A 214 -22.42 1.63 -14.13
CA GLN A 214 -23.84 1.56 -13.79
C GLN A 214 -24.71 2.17 -14.90
N THR A 215 -25.59 1.35 -15.47
CA THR A 215 -26.62 1.82 -16.41
C THR A 215 -27.63 2.69 -15.68
N ASN A 216 -27.95 3.85 -16.25
CA ASN A 216 -28.91 4.77 -15.66
C ASN A 216 -30.35 4.22 -15.81
N PRO A 217 -31.09 3.96 -14.71
CA PRO A 217 -32.44 3.42 -14.76
C PRO A 217 -33.48 4.40 -15.30
N ASN A 218 -33.17 5.70 -15.36
CA ASN A 218 -34.05 6.75 -15.89
C ASN A 218 -33.71 7.12 -17.35
N PHE A 219 -32.76 6.42 -17.99
CA PHE A 219 -32.36 6.71 -19.36
C PHE A 219 -33.53 6.48 -20.34
N ASN A 220 -33.96 7.55 -21.00
CA ASN A 220 -34.99 7.55 -22.01
C ASN A 220 -34.58 8.48 -23.18
N PRO A 221 -33.87 7.98 -24.21
CA PRO A 221 -33.40 8.78 -25.33
C PRO A 221 -34.54 9.28 -26.25
N ASN A 222 -35.78 8.86 -26.00
CA ASN A 222 -36.97 9.34 -26.72
C ASN A 222 -37.78 10.35 -25.89
N ALA A 223 -37.25 10.81 -24.75
CA ALA A 223 -37.88 11.86 -23.96
C ALA A 223 -37.93 13.17 -24.75
N ASN A 224 -39.14 13.71 -24.91
CA ASN A 224 -39.34 15.01 -25.53
C ASN A 224 -39.40 16.11 -24.45
N ALA A 225 -39.34 17.38 -24.88
CA ALA A 225 -39.42 18.52 -23.97
C ALA A 225 -40.62 18.47 -23.01
N GLN A 226 -41.78 18.01 -23.46
CA GLN A 226 -42.99 17.95 -22.62
C GLN A 226 -42.85 16.92 -21.49
N LEU A 227 -42.31 15.73 -21.77
CA LEU A 227 -42.05 14.71 -20.75
C LEU A 227 -41.02 15.21 -19.73
N ILE A 228 -39.91 15.81 -20.19
CA ILE A 228 -38.87 16.37 -19.30
C ILE A 228 -39.45 17.48 -18.40
N ILE A 229 -40.31 18.34 -18.96
CA ILE A 229 -41.05 19.38 -18.24
C ILE A 229 -41.97 18.75 -17.18
N GLU A 230 -42.71 17.68 -17.50
CA GLU A 230 -43.60 17.00 -16.55
C GLU A 230 -42.83 16.26 -15.44
N GLU A 231 -41.74 15.58 -15.77
CA GLU A 231 -40.85 14.93 -14.80
C GLU A 231 -40.22 15.96 -13.85
N ALA A 232 -39.85 17.14 -14.36
CA ALA A 232 -39.36 18.25 -13.55
C ALA A 232 -40.40 18.81 -12.57
N LYS A 233 -41.70 18.70 -12.86
CA LYS A 233 -42.77 19.06 -11.90
C LYS A 233 -42.88 18.11 -10.71
N ARG A 234 -42.45 16.85 -10.85
CA ARG A 234 -42.58 15.78 -9.82
C ARG A 234 -44.00 15.62 -9.22
N GLY A 235 -45.04 15.92 -10.01
CA GLY A 235 -46.44 15.88 -9.57
C GLY A 235 -46.92 17.12 -8.81
N GLU A 236 -46.09 18.14 -8.65
CA GLU A 236 -46.48 19.45 -8.13
C GLU A 236 -46.90 20.40 -9.27
N VAL A 237 -47.39 21.60 -8.91
CA VAL A 237 -47.58 22.67 -9.89
C VAL A 237 -46.20 23.20 -10.28
N GLY A 238 -45.89 23.27 -11.58
CA GLY A 238 -44.56 23.69 -12.04
C GLY A 238 -44.17 25.07 -11.53
N PHE A 239 -42.88 25.31 -11.28
CA PHE A 239 -42.43 26.58 -10.69
C PHE A 239 -42.85 27.80 -11.54
N TRP A 240 -42.85 27.64 -12.87
CA TRP A 240 -43.33 28.61 -13.85
C TRP A 240 -44.85 28.88 -13.79
N GLU A 241 -45.66 27.88 -13.44
CA GLU A 241 -47.11 28.02 -13.25
C GLU A 241 -47.46 28.68 -11.90
N ASN A 242 -46.66 28.41 -10.87
CA ASN A 242 -46.83 29.00 -9.53
C ASN A 242 -46.45 30.49 -9.49
N ALA A 243 -45.40 30.89 -10.20
CA ALA A 243 -45.01 32.30 -10.34
C ALA A 243 -46.16 33.15 -10.91
N TRP A 244 -46.82 32.67 -11.97
CA TRP A 244 -47.98 33.33 -12.55
C TRP A 244 -49.19 33.40 -11.60
N LYS A 245 -49.55 32.29 -10.95
CA LYS A 245 -50.68 32.24 -10.00
C LYS A 245 -50.51 33.17 -8.79
N ARG A 246 -49.28 33.42 -8.34
CA ARG A 246 -48.98 34.38 -7.25
C ARG A 246 -49.16 35.85 -7.67
N MET A 247 -49.23 36.16 -8.96
CA MET A 247 -49.02 37.51 -9.48
C MET A 247 -50.26 38.15 -10.15
N SER A 248 -51.37 37.43 -10.29
CA SER A 248 -52.61 37.93 -10.93
C SER A 248 -53.31 39.11 -10.23
N GLY A 249 -52.67 39.73 -9.22
CA GLY A 249 -53.10 40.96 -8.57
C GLY A 249 -52.01 42.02 -8.31
N ALA A 250 -50.76 41.85 -8.76
CA ALA A 250 -49.68 42.79 -8.38
C ALA A 250 -48.60 43.06 -9.46
N ALA A 251 -48.53 44.34 -9.85
CA ALA A 251 -47.47 45.15 -10.48
C ALA A 251 -46.19 44.52 -11.11
N SER A 252 -45.84 45.04 -12.29
CA SER A 252 -44.64 44.77 -13.11
C SER A 252 -43.26 44.86 -12.40
N TRP A 253 -43.10 45.56 -11.28
CA TRP A 253 -41.79 45.59 -10.58
C TRP A 253 -41.45 44.27 -9.87
N ILE A 254 -42.46 43.47 -9.48
CA ILE A 254 -42.27 42.13 -8.91
C ILE A 254 -41.63 41.20 -9.96
N TRP A 255 -41.87 41.48 -11.25
CA TRP A 255 -41.39 40.68 -12.35
C TRP A 255 -39.86 40.60 -12.43
N GLY A 256 -39.16 41.73 -12.21
CA GLY A 256 -37.69 41.74 -12.19
C GLY A 256 -37.09 40.92 -11.04
N VAL A 257 -37.80 40.79 -9.93
CA VAL A 257 -37.40 39.93 -8.80
C VAL A 257 -37.61 38.46 -9.16
N ILE A 258 -38.76 38.11 -9.75
CA ILE A 258 -39.04 36.74 -10.22
C ILE A 258 -38.03 36.31 -11.29
N LEU A 259 -37.69 37.18 -12.25
CA LEU A 259 -36.65 36.87 -13.24
C LEU A 259 -35.27 36.66 -12.60
N GLY A 260 -34.95 37.37 -11.51
CA GLY A 260 -33.77 37.11 -10.68
C GLY A 260 -33.83 35.73 -10.00
N ASP A 261 -34.94 35.41 -9.32
CA ASP A 261 -35.15 34.09 -8.68
C ASP A 261 -35.08 32.92 -9.69
N PHE A 262 -35.43 33.14 -10.96
CA PHE A 262 -35.28 32.16 -12.04
C PHE A 262 -33.83 32.06 -12.55
N ASN A 263 -33.10 33.18 -12.55
CA ASN A 263 -31.72 33.27 -13.01
C ASN A 263 -30.72 32.56 -12.06
N ASP A 264 -31.01 32.47 -10.76
CA ASP A 264 -29.99 32.13 -9.75
C ASP A 264 -30.04 30.66 -9.23
N ASP A 265 -30.97 30.28 -8.35
CA ASP A 265 -30.67 29.30 -7.27
C ASP A 265 -31.42 27.92 -7.29
N ALA A 266 -32.19 27.55 -8.33
CA ALA A 266 -32.79 26.18 -8.39
C ALA A 266 -33.39 25.71 -9.74
N SER A 267 -34.12 26.59 -10.42
CA SER A 267 -35.11 26.20 -11.45
C SER A 267 -34.48 25.72 -12.76
N VAL A 268 -33.45 26.44 -13.23
CA VAL A 268 -32.68 26.06 -14.43
C VAL A 268 -31.80 24.85 -14.15
N GLU A 269 -31.19 24.78 -12.97
CA GLU A 269 -30.43 23.61 -12.51
C GLU A 269 -31.29 22.34 -12.51
N GLN A 270 -32.55 22.40 -12.03
CA GLN A 270 -33.47 21.26 -12.07
C GLN A 270 -33.80 20.80 -13.50
N ILE A 271 -33.98 21.73 -14.44
CA ILE A 271 -34.20 21.37 -15.85
C ILE A 271 -32.96 20.64 -16.39
N ILE A 272 -31.76 21.20 -16.21
CA ILE A 272 -30.52 20.59 -16.70
C ILE A 272 -30.28 19.23 -16.02
N ALA A 273 -30.49 19.13 -14.71
CA ALA A 273 -30.28 17.91 -13.94
C ALA A 273 -31.25 16.80 -14.31
N ASN A 274 -32.54 17.12 -14.55
CA ASN A 274 -33.50 16.11 -15.00
C ASN A 274 -33.22 15.71 -16.45
N THR A 275 -32.91 16.65 -17.36
CA THR A 275 -32.49 16.32 -18.73
C THR A 275 -31.25 15.42 -18.74
N ALA A 276 -30.22 15.74 -17.95
CA ALA A 276 -29.03 14.91 -17.81
C ALA A 276 -29.35 13.52 -17.21
N LEU A 277 -30.24 13.46 -16.21
CA LEU A 277 -30.73 12.20 -15.65
C LEU A 277 -31.56 11.37 -16.65
N THR A 278 -32.15 11.98 -17.68
CA THR A 278 -32.97 11.28 -18.68
C THR A 278 -32.17 10.92 -19.94
N MET A 279 -31.18 11.73 -20.33
CA MET A 279 -30.46 11.59 -21.61
C MET A 279 -29.11 10.87 -21.52
N ILE A 280 -28.52 10.72 -20.34
CA ILE A 280 -27.22 10.04 -20.19
C ILE A 280 -27.44 8.54 -19.92
N PRO A 281 -26.90 7.60 -20.73
CA PRO A 281 -27.15 6.16 -20.58
C PRO A 281 -26.46 5.54 -19.35
N VAL A 282 -25.45 6.21 -18.81
CA VAL A 282 -24.57 5.75 -17.74
C VAL A 282 -24.46 6.85 -16.69
N VAL A 283 -24.79 6.53 -15.43
CA VAL A 283 -24.66 7.46 -14.31
C VAL A 283 -24.07 6.69 -13.15
N ASP A 284 -22.75 6.81 -12.95
CA ASP A 284 -22.04 6.13 -11.85
C ASP A 284 -22.51 6.65 -10.48
N GLN A 285 -22.78 7.96 -10.34
CA GLN A 285 -23.48 8.54 -9.20
C GLN A 285 -24.39 9.71 -9.61
N VAL A 286 -25.48 9.91 -8.88
CA VAL A 286 -26.32 11.14 -8.95
C VAL A 286 -25.49 12.42 -8.71
N ALA A 287 -24.32 12.30 -8.05
CA ALA A 287 -23.37 13.38 -7.90
C ALA A 287 -22.81 13.86 -9.27
N ASP A 288 -22.56 12.96 -10.21
CA ASP A 288 -22.00 13.32 -11.52
C ASP A 288 -23.01 14.11 -12.38
N VAL A 289 -24.31 13.82 -12.24
CA VAL A 289 -25.41 14.60 -12.86
C VAL A 289 -25.49 16.02 -12.27
N ARG A 290 -25.25 16.17 -10.96
CA ARG A 290 -25.21 17.49 -10.30
C ARG A 290 -23.96 18.28 -10.67
N ASP A 291 -22.79 17.63 -10.65
CA ASP A 291 -21.53 18.22 -11.13
C ASP A 291 -21.72 18.70 -12.58
N LEU A 292 -22.38 17.92 -13.43
CA LEU A 292 -22.65 18.30 -14.82
C LEU A 292 -23.56 19.54 -14.89
N SER A 293 -24.65 19.54 -14.13
CA SER A 293 -25.60 20.64 -14.09
C SER A 293 -24.96 21.93 -13.59
N ALA A 294 -24.11 21.86 -12.56
CA ALA A 294 -23.34 22.98 -12.05
C ALA A 294 -22.36 23.53 -13.10
N ASN A 295 -21.62 22.67 -13.82
CA ASN A 295 -20.73 23.13 -14.88
C ASN A 295 -21.48 23.82 -16.03
N VAL A 296 -22.65 23.29 -16.43
CA VAL A 296 -23.50 23.94 -17.47
C VAL A 296 -24.05 25.28 -16.95
N MET A 297 -24.52 25.35 -15.71
CA MET A 297 -24.96 26.59 -15.07
C MET A 297 -23.86 27.66 -15.05
N THR A 298 -22.63 27.30 -14.69
CA THR A 298 -21.46 28.19 -14.76
C THR A 298 -21.27 28.73 -16.17
N LEU A 299 -21.33 27.86 -17.19
CA LEU A 299 -21.16 28.23 -18.60
C LEU A 299 -22.32 29.04 -19.21
N LEU A 300 -23.43 29.27 -18.50
CA LEU A 300 -24.47 30.23 -18.93
C LEU A 300 -23.98 31.69 -18.82
N SER A 301 -22.95 31.96 -18.01
CA SER A 301 -22.31 33.28 -17.93
C SER A 301 -21.27 33.44 -19.04
N GLU A 302 -21.35 34.54 -19.79
CA GLU A 302 -20.41 34.84 -20.89
C GLU A 302 -18.95 34.91 -20.40
N GLU A 303 -18.70 35.56 -19.25
CA GLU A 303 -17.37 35.65 -18.65
C GLU A 303 -16.79 34.27 -18.27
N GLU A 304 -17.65 33.33 -17.88
CA GLU A 304 -17.25 31.98 -17.49
C GLU A 304 -16.98 31.07 -18.69
N ARG A 305 -17.56 31.36 -19.87
CA ARG A 305 -17.29 30.62 -21.12
C ARG A 305 -15.89 30.85 -21.67
N ASP A 306 -15.29 31.99 -21.38
CA ASP A 306 -13.93 32.33 -21.84
C ASP A 306 -12.83 31.70 -20.97
N LYS A 307 -13.18 31.16 -19.80
CA LYS A 307 -12.24 30.58 -18.81
C LYS A 307 -11.97 29.09 -19.10
N PRO A 308 -10.75 28.69 -19.52
CA PRO A 308 -10.45 27.29 -19.85
C PRO A 308 -10.68 26.31 -18.69
N GLU A 309 -10.49 26.75 -17.45
CA GLU A 309 -10.70 25.95 -16.25
C GLU A 309 -12.13 25.41 -16.10
N ASN A 310 -13.14 26.14 -16.59
CA ASN A 310 -14.54 25.70 -16.56
C ASN A 310 -14.80 24.59 -17.58
N TRP A 311 -14.17 24.66 -18.75
CA TRP A 311 -14.22 23.59 -19.75
C TRP A 311 -13.43 22.36 -19.32
N LEU A 312 -12.33 22.53 -18.58
CA LEU A 312 -11.58 21.44 -17.94
C LEU A 312 -12.38 20.77 -16.79
N ALA A 313 -13.17 21.54 -16.04
CA ALA A 313 -14.07 21.01 -15.01
C ALA A 313 -15.27 20.24 -15.63
N LEU A 314 -15.84 20.76 -16.73
CA LEU A 314 -16.86 20.08 -17.51
C LEU A 314 -16.32 18.78 -18.13
N SER A 315 -15.15 18.82 -18.78
CA SER A 315 -14.56 17.63 -19.42
C SER A 315 -14.24 16.54 -18.40
N LEU A 316 -13.69 16.90 -17.23
CA LEU A 316 -13.46 15.97 -16.13
C LEU A 316 -14.77 15.34 -15.61
N THR A 317 -15.88 16.06 -15.70
CA THR A 317 -17.19 15.55 -15.31
C THR A 317 -17.72 14.56 -16.35
N LEU A 318 -17.68 14.94 -17.62
CA LEU A 318 -18.13 14.15 -18.77
C LEU A 318 -17.33 12.88 -18.99
N ILE A 319 -16.01 12.87 -18.72
CA ILE A 319 -15.19 11.64 -18.72
C ILE A 319 -15.85 10.58 -17.82
N GLY A 320 -16.41 10.95 -16.66
CA GLY A 320 -17.09 10.01 -15.77
C GLY A 320 -18.40 9.43 -16.32
N CYS A 321 -18.98 10.06 -17.34
CA CYS A 321 -20.20 9.58 -18.00
C CYS A 321 -19.89 8.65 -19.19
N ILE A 322 -18.61 8.51 -19.58
CA ILE A 322 -18.18 7.62 -20.67
C ILE A 322 -18.21 6.16 -20.18
N PRO A 323 -18.92 5.25 -20.88
CA PRO A 323 -19.03 3.86 -20.45
C PRO A 323 -17.69 3.11 -20.31
N THR A 324 -17.71 2.02 -19.55
CA THR A 324 -16.59 1.10 -19.28
C THR A 324 -15.47 1.71 -18.43
N PHE A 325 -14.81 2.77 -18.89
CA PHE A 325 -13.57 3.27 -18.31
C PHE A 325 -13.65 4.67 -17.68
N GLY A 326 -14.75 5.39 -17.90
CA GLY A 326 -14.91 6.80 -17.54
C GLY A 326 -14.54 7.13 -16.09
N SER A 327 -15.12 6.43 -15.11
CA SER A 327 -14.77 6.65 -13.70
C SER A 327 -13.30 6.40 -13.36
N ALA A 328 -12.64 5.43 -14.01
CA ALA A 328 -11.22 5.16 -13.78
C ALA A 328 -10.33 6.31 -14.30
N VAL A 329 -10.62 6.81 -15.51
CA VAL A 329 -9.92 7.95 -16.11
C VAL A 329 -10.23 9.25 -15.34
N LYS A 330 -11.48 9.49 -14.93
CA LYS A 330 -11.85 10.62 -14.05
C LYS A 330 -11.09 10.57 -12.72
N GLY A 331 -10.89 9.36 -12.18
CA GLY A 331 -10.09 9.12 -10.97
C GLY A 331 -8.61 9.52 -11.12
N THR A 332 -7.97 9.10 -12.22
CA THR A 332 -6.56 9.47 -12.49
C THR A 332 -6.40 10.94 -12.83
N CYS A 333 -7.29 11.52 -13.66
CA CYS A 333 -7.28 12.96 -13.96
C CYS A 333 -7.38 13.81 -12.68
N LYS A 334 -8.27 13.45 -11.74
CA LYS A 334 -8.39 14.13 -10.44
C LYS A 334 -7.09 14.10 -9.62
N VAL A 335 -6.26 13.07 -9.76
CA VAL A 335 -4.96 12.96 -9.07
C VAL A 335 -3.87 13.72 -9.82
N ALA A 336 -3.79 13.56 -11.14
CA ALA A 336 -2.86 14.26 -12.00
C ALA A 336 -2.98 15.79 -11.90
N LEU A 337 -4.22 16.32 -11.85
CA LEU A 337 -4.47 17.75 -11.63
C LEU A 337 -4.06 18.22 -10.23
N LYS A 338 -4.37 17.46 -9.18
CA LYS A 338 -4.05 17.83 -7.79
C LYS A 338 -2.55 17.87 -7.49
N GLY A 339 -1.78 16.93 -8.04
CA GLY A 339 -0.32 16.92 -7.89
C GLY A 339 0.41 17.75 -8.96
N GLY A 340 -0.24 18.03 -10.10
CA GLY A 340 0.33 18.75 -11.23
C GLY A 340 1.68 18.18 -11.66
N LYS A 341 2.69 19.04 -11.76
CA LYS A 341 4.07 18.66 -12.12
C LYS A 341 4.75 17.74 -11.08
N ALA A 342 4.30 17.79 -9.82
CA ALA A 342 4.85 17.00 -8.72
C ALA A 342 4.27 15.58 -8.63
N THR A 343 3.20 15.26 -9.36
CA THR A 343 2.65 13.90 -9.45
C THR A 343 3.72 12.93 -9.93
N SER A 344 4.06 11.92 -9.14
CA SER A 344 4.98 10.86 -9.57
C SER A 344 4.27 9.91 -10.55
N LYS A 345 5.06 9.25 -11.40
CA LYS A 345 4.56 8.19 -12.28
C LYS A 345 3.91 7.07 -11.44
N ASP A 346 4.59 6.62 -10.38
CA ASP A 346 4.11 5.49 -9.58
C ASP A 346 2.81 5.78 -8.82
N SER A 347 2.61 6.96 -8.24
CA SER A 347 1.34 7.29 -7.57
C SER A 347 0.16 7.31 -8.55
N LEU A 348 0.37 7.77 -9.80
CA LEU A 348 -0.67 7.74 -10.83
C LEU A 348 -1.07 6.29 -11.18
N LEU A 349 -0.09 5.39 -11.32
CA LEU A 349 -0.33 3.97 -11.57
C LEU A 349 -0.94 3.26 -10.35
N ALA A 350 -0.50 3.59 -9.13
CA ALA A 350 -1.01 3.03 -7.89
C ALA A 350 -2.50 3.35 -7.66
N VAL A 351 -2.96 4.52 -8.11
CA VAL A 351 -4.38 4.87 -8.13
C VAL A 351 -5.15 3.97 -9.10
N LEU A 352 -4.63 3.70 -10.31
CA LEU A 352 -5.27 2.75 -11.23
C LEU A 352 -5.31 1.33 -10.69
N ARG A 353 -4.22 0.81 -10.10
CA ARG A 353 -4.22 -0.51 -9.45
C ARG A 353 -5.26 -0.61 -8.32
N GLY A 354 -5.61 0.52 -7.69
CA GLY A 354 -6.72 0.61 -6.72
C GLY A 354 -8.12 0.67 -7.36
N LEU A 355 -8.23 1.10 -8.62
CA LEU A 355 -9.48 1.26 -9.38
C LEU A 355 -9.79 0.08 -10.32
N GLY A 356 -8.81 -0.73 -10.69
CA GLY A 356 -8.95 -1.88 -11.59
C GLY A 356 -7.75 -2.83 -11.60
N LYS A 357 -7.79 -3.83 -12.47
CA LYS A 357 -6.80 -4.92 -12.63
C LYS A 357 -6.29 -4.96 -14.06
N GLY A 358 -5.06 -5.44 -14.31
CA GLY A 358 -4.35 -5.32 -15.59
C GLY A 358 -3.32 -4.18 -15.61
N ASP A 359 -2.67 -3.96 -16.75
CA ASP A 359 -1.56 -3.00 -16.92
C ASP A 359 -2.03 -1.54 -16.85
N PRO A 360 -1.72 -0.79 -15.78
CA PRO A 360 -2.15 0.60 -15.63
C PRO A 360 -1.36 1.56 -16.53
N GLU A 361 -0.10 1.25 -16.87
CA GLU A 361 0.74 2.14 -17.68
C GLU A 361 0.37 2.02 -19.15
N LYS A 362 0.24 0.79 -19.66
CA LYS A 362 -0.22 0.53 -21.01
C LYS A 362 -1.57 1.17 -21.25
N PHE A 363 -2.55 0.96 -20.35
CA PHE A 363 -3.88 1.56 -20.43
C PHE A 363 -3.83 3.06 -20.64
N LEU A 364 -3.11 3.80 -19.78
CA LEU A 364 -3.01 5.26 -19.91
C LEU A 364 -2.29 5.72 -21.18
N ARG A 365 -1.29 4.96 -21.65
CA ARG A 365 -0.58 5.24 -22.91
C ARG A 365 -1.41 4.95 -24.16
N THR A 366 -2.46 4.14 -24.04
CA THR A 366 -3.38 3.78 -25.14
C THR A 366 -4.70 4.56 -25.13
N LEU A 367 -4.86 5.55 -24.25
CA LEU A 367 -6.05 6.41 -24.24
C LEU A 367 -6.09 7.27 -25.51
N ASP A 368 -7.19 7.19 -26.25
CA ASP A 368 -7.48 8.11 -27.36
C ASP A 368 -8.24 9.32 -26.81
N TRP A 369 -7.50 10.35 -26.39
CA TRP A 369 -8.07 11.60 -25.87
C TRP A 369 -8.96 12.33 -26.88
N MET A 370 -8.78 12.10 -28.19
CA MET A 370 -9.62 12.68 -29.23
C MET A 370 -10.98 11.96 -29.33
N ASP A 371 -11.01 10.64 -29.18
CA ASP A 371 -12.26 9.89 -29.07
C ASP A 371 -12.99 10.20 -27.75
N TYR A 372 -12.27 10.34 -26.63
CA TYR A 372 -12.85 10.82 -25.37
C TYR A 372 -13.44 12.24 -25.49
N ALA A 373 -12.77 13.16 -26.22
CA ALA A 373 -13.30 14.49 -26.49
C ALA A 373 -14.61 14.42 -27.28
N LYS A 374 -14.67 13.55 -28.30
CA LYS A 374 -15.85 13.34 -29.12
C LYS A 374 -16.99 12.73 -28.30
N GLN A 375 -16.76 11.63 -27.59
CA GLN A 375 -17.77 10.99 -26.74
C GLN A 375 -18.31 11.96 -25.68
N ALA A 376 -17.44 12.74 -25.03
CA ALA A 376 -17.85 13.78 -24.10
C ALA A 376 -18.70 14.87 -24.77
N SER A 377 -18.35 15.27 -26.00
CA SER A 377 -19.10 16.25 -26.80
C SER A 377 -20.48 15.73 -27.19
N ASP A 378 -20.58 14.48 -27.63
CA ASP A 378 -21.85 13.84 -27.96
C ASP A 378 -22.75 13.75 -26.71
N ILE A 379 -22.22 13.28 -25.57
CA ILE A 379 -22.93 13.19 -24.27
C ILE A 379 -23.50 14.55 -23.82
N ILE A 380 -22.70 15.62 -23.83
CA ILE A 380 -23.22 16.94 -23.41
C ILE A 380 -24.21 17.51 -24.44
N SER A 381 -23.98 17.30 -25.74
CA SER A 381 -24.90 17.77 -26.78
C SER A 381 -26.29 17.13 -26.66
N ASP A 382 -26.34 15.85 -26.30
CA ASP A 382 -27.58 15.11 -26.05
C ASP A 382 -28.31 15.58 -24.78
N VAL A 383 -27.65 16.33 -23.90
CA VAL A 383 -28.27 17.04 -22.76
C VAL A 383 -28.65 18.48 -23.12
N LEU A 384 -27.80 19.23 -23.83
CA LEU A 384 -28.04 20.63 -24.15
C LEU A 384 -29.18 20.81 -25.16
N LYS A 385 -29.30 19.93 -26.17
CA LYS A 385 -30.37 20.03 -27.19
C LYS A 385 -31.77 19.88 -26.59
N PRO A 386 -32.10 18.89 -25.75
CA PRO A 386 -33.41 18.86 -25.09
C PRO A 386 -33.59 20.01 -24.09
N CYS A 387 -32.53 20.53 -23.45
CA CYS A 387 -32.66 21.76 -22.64
C CYS A 387 -33.09 22.98 -23.48
N ILE A 388 -32.59 23.11 -24.71
CA ILE A 388 -33.01 24.15 -25.67
C ILE A 388 -34.48 23.97 -26.06
N GLU A 389 -34.92 22.73 -26.31
CA GLU A 389 -36.33 22.43 -26.63
C GLU A 389 -37.25 22.72 -25.43
N VAL A 390 -36.86 22.32 -24.22
CA VAL A 390 -37.58 22.61 -22.96
C VAL A 390 -37.73 24.11 -22.77
N ALA A 391 -36.66 24.89 -22.89
CA ALA A 391 -36.73 26.34 -22.78
C ALA A 391 -37.65 26.95 -23.86
N THR A 392 -37.60 26.43 -25.09
CA THR A 392 -38.47 26.90 -26.20
C THR A 392 -39.95 26.58 -25.95
N GLU A 393 -40.29 25.40 -25.42
CA GLU A 393 -41.67 25.04 -25.09
C GLU A 393 -42.18 25.78 -23.84
N LEU A 394 -41.33 26.04 -22.84
CA LEU A 394 -41.66 26.91 -21.71
C LEU A 394 -41.93 28.35 -22.16
N ALA A 395 -41.18 28.86 -23.14
CA ALA A 395 -41.46 30.17 -23.76
C ALA A 395 -42.81 30.18 -24.50
N SER A 396 -43.12 29.10 -25.23
CA SER A 396 -44.40 28.89 -25.89
C SER A 396 -45.57 28.89 -24.89
N TYR A 397 -45.43 28.25 -23.73
CA TYR A 397 -46.44 28.26 -22.66
C TYR A 397 -46.59 29.64 -22.02
N ALA A 398 -45.49 30.32 -21.71
CA ALA A 398 -45.50 31.68 -21.18
C ALA A 398 -46.27 32.64 -22.09
N ASN A 399 -45.94 32.68 -23.39
CA ASN A 399 -46.59 33.55 -24.37
C ASN A 399 -48.09 33.22 -24.52
N ARG A 400 -48.47 31.92 -24.53
CA ARG A 400 -49.89 31.51 -24.55
C ARG A 400 -50.68 31.95 -23.32
N MET A 401 -50.00 32.18 -22.20
CA MET A 401 -50.59 32.69 -20.95
C MET A 401 -50.55 34.23 -20.84
N GLY A 402 -49.96 34.94 -21.81
CA GLY A 402 -49.78 36.39 -21.77
C GLY A 402 -48.62 36.86 -20.88
N ALA A 403 -47.62 35.99 -20.65
CA ALA A 403 -46.42 36.27 -19.88
C ALA A 403 -45.20 36.53 -20.80
N ASP A 404 -45.32 37.50 -21.70
CA ASP A 404 -44.38 37.71 -22.82
C ASP A 404 -42.92 37.92 -22.35
N GLU A 405 -42.70 38.62 -21.23
CA GLU A 405 -41.38 38.81 -20.64
C GLU A 405 -40.76 37.50 -20.10
N LEU A 406 -41.58 36.52 -19.69
CA LEU A 406 -41.11 35.18 -19.32
C LEU A 406 -40.72 34.37 -20.56
N GLY A 407 -41.50 34.52 -21.64
CA GLY A 407 -41.17 33.95 -22.93
C GLY A 407 -39.84 34.47 -23.46
N ALA A 408 -39.60 35.78 -23.36
CA ALA A 408 -38.33 36.39 -23.72
C ALA A 408 -37.15 35.86 -22.88
N TYR A 409 -37.33 35.70 -21.56
CA TYR A 409 -36.31 35.10 -20.69
C TYR A 409 -35.95 33.67 -21.13
N PHE A 410 -36.95 32.80 -21.34
CA PHE A 410 -36.71 31.42 -21.74
C PHE A 410 -36.11 31.30 -23.15
N LEU A 411 -36.48 32.18 -24.08
CA LEU A 411 -35.81 32.26 -25.40
C LEU A 411 -34.34 32.68 -25.27
N LYS A 412 -34.03 33.65 -24.40
CA LYS A 412 -32.63 34.03 -24.11
C LYS A 412 -31.85 32.85 -23.53
N LEU A 413 -32.42 32.15 -22.54
CA LEU A 413 -31.80 30.94 -21.97
C LEU A 413 -31.53 29.88 -23.06
N ALA A 414 -32.51 29.63 -23.95
CA ALA A 414 -32.33 28.73 -25.07
C ALA A 414 -31.19 29.17 -26.01
N ASP A 415 -31.00 30.48 -26.23
CA ASP A 415 -29.91 31.01 -27.05
C ASP A 415 -28.53 30.92 -26.36
N GLU A 416 -28.43 31.16 -25.05
CA GLU A 416 -27.19 30.94 -24.30
C GLU A 416 -26.76 29.45 -24.33
N VAL A 417 -27.72 28.53 -24.15
CA VAL A 417 -27.45 27.08 -24.25
C VAL A 417 -27.02 26.67 -25.67
N LYS A 418 -27.61 27.27 -26.72
CA LYS A 418 -27.14 27.07 -28.12
C LYS A 418 -25.73 27.59 -28.37
N ILE A 419 -25.27 28.62 -27.64
CA ILE A 419 -23.89 29.10 -27.75
C ILE A 419 -22.94 28.06 -27.12
N ILE A 420 -23.28 27.53 -25.94
CA ILE A 420 -22.51 26.46 -25.28
C ILE A 420 -22.40 25.22 -26.18
N ASP A 421 -23.53 24.72 -26.72
CA ASP A 421 -23.59 23.53 -27.61
C ASP A 421 -22.69 23.69 -28.85
N LYS A 422 -22.57 24.90 -29.40
CA LYS A 422 -21.65 25.19 -30.51
C LYS A 422 -20.17 25.23 -30.11
N MET A 423 -19.87 25.64 -28.88
CA MET A 423 -18.49 25.74 -28.37
C MET A 423 -17.95 24.38 -27.89
N VAL A 424 -18.84 23.49 -27.44
CA VAL A 424 -18.52 22.17 -26.88
C VAL A 424 -17.47 21.38 -27.68
N PRO A 425 -17.58 21.17 -29.01
CA PRO A 425 -16.66 20.27 -29.72
C PRO A 425 -15.21 20.76 -29.72
N ASP A 426 -15.01 22.07 -29.90
CA ASP A 426 -13.68 22.67 -29.90
C ASP A 426 -13.13 22.79 -28.47
N LYS A 427 -13.97 23.21 -27.51
CA LYS A 427 -13.53 23.42 -26.11
C LYS A 427 -13.25 22.13 -25.36
N LEU A 428 -14.03 21.07 -25.58
CA LEU A 428 -13.71 19.75 -25.01
C LEU A 428 -12.48 19.14 -25.69
N LYS A 429 -12.26 19.39 -26.98
CA LYS A 429 -11.02 18.99 -27.66
C LYS A 429 -9.79 19.70 -27.07
N GLU A 430 -9.86 21.01 -26.84
CA GLU A 430 -8.82 21.77 -26.13
C GLU A 430 -8.55 21.15 -24.74
N ALA A 431 -9.59 20.95 -23.94
CA ALA A 431 -9.48 20.40 -22.59
C ALA A 431 -8.95 18.96 -22.53
N MET A 432 -9.31 18.08 -23.48
CA MET A 432 -8.72 16.73 -23.56
C MET A 432 -7.27 16.75 -24.04
N GLY A 433 -6.89 17.72 -24.88
CA GLY A 433 -5.49 17.95 -25.27
C GLY A 433 -4.61 18.32 -24.07
N GLU A 434 -5.11 19.13 -23.14
CA GLU A 434 -4.40 19.42 -21.88
C GLU A 434 -4.20 18.16 -21.02
N PHE A 435 -5.17 17.24 -21.00
CA PHE A 435 -5.01 15.95 -20.34
C PHE A 435 -3.98 15.07 -21.05
N ASP A 436 -4.01 14.96 -22.38
CA ASP A 436 -3.02 14.19 -23.15
C ASP A 436 -1.58 14.67 -22.84
N GLU A 437 -1.34 15.98 -22.92
CA GLU A 437 -0.05 16.57 -22.56
C GLU A 437 0.35 16.29 -21.10
N LEU A 438 -0.60 16.34 -20.16
CA LEU A 438 -0.35 16.09 -18.74
C LEU A 438 0.04 14.62 -18.50
N PHE A 439 -0.68 13.68 -19.10
CA PHE A 439 -0.42 12.25 -18.96
C PHE A 439 0.87 11.85 -19.69
N ALA A 440 1.10 12.32 -20.93
CA ALA A 440 2.35 12.12 -21.65
C ALA A 440 3.56 12.62 -20.84
N ARG A 441 3.44 13.78 -20.18
CA ARG A 441 4.48 14.38 -19.32
C ARG A 441 4.72 13.59 -18.04
N ILE A 442 3.69 13.07 -17.36
CA ILE A 442 3.86 12.27 -16.13
C ILE A 442 4.41 10.88 -16.47
N LEU A 443 3.87 10.22 -17.49
CA LEU A 443 4.29 8.88 -17.92
C LEU A 443 5.66 8.89 -18.60
N GLY A 444 6.09 10.02 -19.18
CA GLY A 444 7.41 10.22 -19.77
C GLY A 444 8.55 10.36 -18.74
N LYS A 445 8.24 10.46 -17.43
CA LYS A 445 9.26 10.57 -16.38
C LYS A 445 10.05 9.26 -16.24
N SER A 446 11.38 9.36 -16.16
CA SER A 446 12.29 8.25 -15.86
C SER A 446 12.32 7.90 -14.36
N GLU A 447 11.14 7.78 -13.75
CA GLU A 447 10.95 7.40 -12.35
C GLU A 447 10.75 5.88 -12.26
N LYS A 448 11.34 5.25 -11.22
CA LYS A 448 11.09 3.84 -10.92
C LYS A 448 9.65 3.67 -10.39
N THR A 449 8.93 2.70 -10.94
CA THR A 449 7.60 2.30 -10.48
C THR A 449 7.70 1.10 -9.56
N TYR A 450 6.70 0.93 -8.70
CA TYR A 450 6.65 -0.13 -7.69
C TYR A 450 5.29 -0.83 -7.77
N PRO A 451 5.13 -1.84 -8.64
CA PRO A 451 3.87 -2.55 -8.81
C PRO A 451 3.42 -3.31 -7.56
N ALA A 452 4.37 -3.74 -6.72
CA ALA A 452 4.13 -4.30 -5.39
C ALA A 452 4.40 -3.26 -4.28
N LYS A 453 3.70 -3.37 -3.14
CA LYS A 453 3.94 -2.52 -1.97
C LYS A 453 5.35 -2.70 -1.45
N THR A 454 5.95 -1.59 -1.05
CA THR A 454 7.33 -1.45 -0.63
C THR A 454 7.65 -2.33 0.60
N LYS A 455 8.06 -3.57 0.33
CA LYS A 455 8.92 -4.41 1.17
C LYS A 455 10.35 -4.48 0.64
N HIS A 456 10.79 -3.48 -0.13
CA HIS A 456 12.21 -3.32 -0.44
C HIS A 456 12.98 -3.20 0.89
N ASN A 457 13.81 -4.20 1.16
CA ASN A 457 14.64 -4.36 2.36
C ASN A 457 13.90 -4.75 3.66
N THR A 458 12.84 -5.57 3.59
CA THR A 458 12.52 -6.47 4.72
C THR A 458 13.03 -7.86 4.37
N GLY A 459 14.15 -8.27 4.96
CA GLY A 459 14.88 -9.51 4.65
C GLY A 459 14.02 -10.77 4.71
N THR A 460 13.38 -11.11 3.60
CA THR A 460 12.81 -12.44 3.40
C THR A 460 14.00 -13.37 3.21
N SER A 461 14.24 -14.27 4.17
CA SER A 461 15.29 -15.27 4.00
C SER A 461 14.88 -16.26 2.92
N SER A 462 15.80 -16.62 2.03
CA SER A 462 15.63 -17.72 1.07
C SER A 462 15.30 -19.05 1.77
N GLN A 463 15.72 -19.21 3.04
CA GLN A 463 15.38 -20.34 3.91
C GLN A 463 13.90 -20.43 4.29
N ALA A 464 13.14 -19.32 4.19
CA ALA A 464 11.68 -19.34 4.37
C ALA A 464 10.95 -19.94 3.14
N GLY A 465 11.63 -20.05 2.00
CA GLY A 465 11.14 -20.69 0.78
C GLY A 465 9.98 -19.96 0.07
N LYS A 466 9.53 -18.80 0.56
CA LYS A 466 8.34 -18.11 0.01
C LYS A 466 8.35 -16.59 0.19
N SER A 467 7.90 -15.86 -0.84
CA SER A 467 7.49 -14.44 -0.74
C SER A 467 6.00 -14.31 -1.08
N GLU A 468 5.24 -13.63 -0.22
CA GLU A 468 3.87 -13.23 -0.49
C GLU A 468 3.75 -11.71 -0.45
N ASP A 469 3.46 -11.14 -1.63
CA ASP A 469 3.42 -9.71 -1.86
C ASP A 469 2.05 -9.24 -2.37
N LYS A 470 1.74 -7.96 -2.13
CA LYS A 470 0.51 -7.32 -2.58
C LYS A 470 0.81 -6.10 -3.43
N THR A 471 -0.02 -5.83 -4.43
CA THR A 471 0.10 -4.67 -5.32
C THR A 471 0.11 -3.33 -4.56
N ASN A 472 0.87 -2.38 -5.10
CA ASN A 472 0.87 -1.00 -4.64
C ASN A 472 -0.39 -0.28 -5.14
N GLU A 473 -1.42 -0.31 -4.31
CA GLU A 473 -2.71 0.35 -4.54
C GLU A 473 -2.89 1.57 -3.63
N GLU A 474 -3.13 2.72 -4.24
CA GLU A 474 -3.64 3.93 -3.59
C GLU A 474 -5.17 4.01 -3.76
N LYS A 475 -5.91 3.46 -2.79
CA LYS A 475 -7.37 3.65 -2.75
C LYS A 475 -7.70 5.05 -2.28
N THR A 476 -8.28 5.86 -3.14
CA THR A 476 -8.90 7.14 -2.74
C THR A 476 -9.93 6.86 -1.66
N LYS A 477 -9.72 7.41 -0.46
CA LYS A 477 -10.67 7.25 0.65
C LYS A 477 -12.00 7.89 0.23
N LYS A 478 -13.00 7.07 -0.14
CA LYS A 478 -14.41 7.50 -0.17
C LYS A 478 -14.67 8.13 1.20
N ALA A 479 -14.93 9.44 1.25
CA ALA A 479 -15.31 10.09 2.50
C ALA A 479 -16.59 9.40 2.97
N GLY A 480 -16.61 8.88 4.19
CA GLY A 480 -17.79 8.17 4.70
C GLY A 480 -18.99 9.10 4.55
N ARG A 481 -20.07 8.65 3.92
CA ARG A 481 -21.29 9.47 3.79
C ARG A 481 -22.20 9.18 4.98
N CYS A 482 -22.88 10.22 5.47
CA CYS A 482 -23.86 10.04 6.53
C CYS A 482 -25.08 9.29 5.98
N GLU A 483 -25.48 8.20 6.62
CA GLU A 483 -26.61 7.35 6.21
C GLU A 483 -27.96 8.11 6.12
N ILE A 484 -28.09 9.23 6.84
CA ILE A 484 -29.30 10.08 6.85
C ILE A 484 -29.19 11.22 5.83
N CYS A 485 -28.08 11.97 5.85
CA CYS A 485 -27.94 13.21 5.07
C CYS A 485 -27.26 13.03 3.71
N ASN A 486 -26.65 11.86 3.44
CA ASN A 486 -25.80 11.48 2.29
C ASN A 486 -24.68 12.48 1.92
N ARG A 487 -24.37 13.43 2.82
CA ARG A 487 -23.22 14.34 2.71
C ARG A 487 -21.96 13.66 3.24
N GLU A 488 -20.80 14.11 2.77
CA GLU A 488 -19.50 13.62 3.22
C GLU A 488 -19.25 13.96 4.70
N LEU A 489 -18.81 12.97 5.48
CA LEU A 489 -18.40 13.14 6.87
C LEU A 489 -16.99 13.75 6.92
N GLY A 490 -16.83 14.79 7.73
CA GLY A 490 -15.54 15.42 7.97
C GLY A 490 -14.52 14.46 8.61
N LYS A 491 -13.22 14.74 8.41
CA LYS A 491 -12.10 13.93 8.94
C LYS A 491 -12.08 13.77 10.47
N ALA A 492 -12.90 14.52 11.21
CA ALA A 492 -13.07 14.40 12.65
C ALA A 492 -14.40 13.73 13.01
N LYS A 493 -14.32 12.46 13.45
CA LYS A 493 -15.36 11.70 14.22
C LYS A 493 -16.83 11.96 13.85
N ASN A 494 -17.34 11.28 12.82
CA ASN A 494 -18.77 10.94 12.64
C ASN A 494 -19.81 12.05 12.90
N GLN A 495 -19.57 13.28 12.42
CA GLN A 495 -20.54 14.38 12.52
C GLN A 495 -20.94 14.90 11.13
N CYS A 496 -22.22 14.75 10.75
CA CYS A 496 -22.81 15.47 9.61
C CYS A 496 -23.01 16.94 10.05
N VAL A 497 -22.34 17.87 9.36
CA VAL A 497 -22.45 19.31 9.63
C VAL A 497 -23.89 19.75 9.35
N GLY A 498 -24.65 19.99 10.43
CA GLY A 498 -26.07 20.37 10.36
C GLY A 498 -26.95 19.76 11.46
N HIS A 499 -26.60 18.59 12.01
CA HIS A 499 -27.38 17.96 13.10
C HIS A 499 -26.60 17.93 14.41
N LYS A 500 -27.12 18.65 15.42
CA LYS A 500 -26.78 18.37 16.83
C LYS A 500 -27.34 16.99 17.17
N ILE A 501 -26.47 16.09 17.64
CA ILE A 501 -26.87 14.79 18.18
C ILE A 501 -27.82 15.03 19.36
N ILE A 502 -29.08 14.63 19.21
CA ILE A 502 -29.96 14.38 20.35
C ILE A 502 -29.78 12.90 20.69
N LYS A 503 -29.30 12.61 21.89
CA LYS A 503 -29.26 11.25 22.42
C LYS A 503 -30.69 10.80 22.76
N GLY A 504 -31.05 9.61 22.30
CA GLY A 504 -32.14 8.78 22.80
C GLY A 504 -31.65 7.35 22.78
#